data_AF-A0A7S7NTI8-F1
#
_entry.id   AF-A0A7S7NTI8-F1
#
_cell.length_a   1.000
_cell.length_b   1.000
_cell.length_c   1.000
_cell.angle_alpha   90.00
_cell.angle_beta   90.00
_cell.angle_gamma   90.00
#
_symmetry.space_group_name_H-M   'P 1'
#
loop_
_entity.id
_entity.type
_entity.pdbx_description
1 polymer ?
#
loop_
_entity_poly.entity_id
_entity_poly.type
_entity_poly.pdbx_seq_one_letter_code
_entity_poly.pdbx_strand_id
1 'polypeptide(L)'
;MRSLLAAMFSVATGFAAVIAGGFWIHEKTRAIPDQLFGFLAAVTLAIITGTVYCLLMRIVPWRHLPGRAAFPILWTRNRELPPPKPYVRPLTPAQSAYKTDPFALATCLHLQPIERAMRTAGLAVQLEQLSVHGPTVSARCRINQAELIRYFNLPDWIYYREGYEPERSQWDNPRADIFCRECIKGDPGRCDILVLHPDECRPDTPWFPSAPAPGGA
;
A
#
# COMPACT_ATOMS: atom_id res chain seq x y z
N MET A 1 0.80 -22.84 -6.34
CA MET A 1 0.77 -24.03 -7.24
C MET A 1 1.55 -23.84 -8.54
N ARG A 2 1.35 -22.75 -9.30
CA ARG A 2 2.07 -22.52 -10.57
C ARG A 2 3.61 -22.55 -10.46
N SER A 3 4.19 -21.98 -9.40
CA SER A 3 5.65 -21.99 -9.15
C SER A 3 6.21 -23.38 -8.91
N LEU A 4 5.51 -24.20 -8.11
CA LEU A 4 5.92 -25.58 -7.79
C LEU A 4 5.96 -26.45 -9.06
N LEU A 5 4.92 -26.38 -9.89
CA LEU A 5 4.86 -27.12 -11.16
C LEU A 5 5.97 -26.70 -12.13
N ALA A 6 6.24 -25.39 -12.23
CA ALA A 6 7.33 -24.88 -13.07
C ALA A 6 8.71 -25.36 -12.60
N ALA A 7 8.93 -25.43 -11.28
CA ALA A 7 10.18 -25.93 -10.70
C ALA A 7 10.37 -27.43 -10.96
N MET A 8 9.32 -28.25 -10.73
CA MET A 8 9.39 -29.68 -11.01
C MET A 8 9.69 -29.97 -12.49
N PHE A 9 9.02 -29.23 -13.38
CA PHE A 9 9.20 -29.38 -14.83
C PHE A 9 10.62 -28.98 -15.28
N SER A 10 11.18 -27.89 -14.74
CA SER A 10 12.52 -27.44 -15.13
C SER A 10 13.62 -28.40 -14.65
N VAL A 11 13.46 -29.01 -13.47
CA VAL A 11 14.38 -30.04 -12.96
C VAL A 11 14.33 -31.28 -13.85
N ALA A 12 13.13 -31.78 -14.14
CA ALA A 12 12.95 -32.94 -15.02
C ALA A 12 13.58 -32.74 -16.40
N THR A 13 13.41 -31.55 -16.98
CA THR A 13 14.00 -31.19 -18.28
C THR A 13 15.52 -31.11 -18.22
N GLY A 14 16.07 -30.53 -17.15
CA GLY A 14 17.52 -30.46 -16.93
C GLY A 14 18.18 -31.84 -16.85
N PHE A 15 17.59 -32.77 -16.08
CA PHE A 15 18.10 -34.14 -15.98
C PHE A 15 18.04 -34.89 -17.30
N ALA A 16 16.92 -34.80 -18.03
CA ALA A 16 16.77 -35.45 -19.33
C ALA A 16 17.84 -34.96 -20.32
N ALA A 17 18.11 -33.65 -20.36
CA ALA A 17 19.12 -33.06 -21.22
C ALA A 17 20.55 -33.51 -20.88
N VAL A 18 20.91 -33.54 -19.59
CA VAL A 18 22.24 -33.95 -19.13
C VAL A 18 22.50 -35.44 -19.37
N ILE A 19 21.51 -36.31 -19.11
CA ILE A 19 21.63 -37.75 -19.34
C ILE A 19 21.78 -38.05 -20.84
N ALA A 20 20.91 -37.48 -21.68
CA ALA A 20 20.98 -37.66 -23.13
C ALA A 20 22.31 -37.13 -23.70
N GLY A 21 22.75 -35.95 -23.24
CA GLY A 21 24.05 -35.38 -23.61
C GLY A 21 25.21 -36.26 -23.16
N GLY A 22 25.15 -36.82 -21.96
CA GLY A 22 26.17 -37.72 -21.42
C GLY A 22 26.35 -38.98 -22.28
N PHE A 23 25.25 -39.65 -22.64
CA PHE A 23 25.29 -40.81 -23.55
C PHE A 23 25.88 -40.46 -24.91
N TRP A 24 25.48 -39.31 -25.48
CA TRP A 24 25.97 -38.87 -26.78
C TRP A 24 27.47 -38.53 -26.78
N ILE A 25 27.97 -37.90 -25.71
CA ILE A 25 29.40 -37.57 -25.55
C ILE A 25 30.22 -38.85 -25.34
N HIS A 26 29.71 -39.79 -24.52
CA HIS A 26 30.37 -41.06 -24.26
C HIS A 26 30.59 -41.87 -25.54
N GLU A 27 29.67 -41.82 -26.50
CA GLU A 27 29.81 -42.50 -27.79
C GLU A 27 30.94 -41.89 -28.66
N LYS A 28 31.21 -40.58 -28.53
CA LYS A 28 32.09 -39.83 -29.44
C LYS A 28 33.48 -39.51 -28.90
N THR A 29 33.72 -39.65 -27.60
CA THR A 29 34.96 -39.18 -26.97
C THR A 29 35.70 -40.30 -26.24
N ARG A 30 37.04 -40.25 -26.26
CA ARG A 30 37.87 -41.13 -25.41
C ARG A 30 37.71 -40.72 -23.96
N ALA A 31 37.78 -41.70 -23.06
CA ALA A 31 37.50 -41.61 -21.61
C ALA A 31 37.80 -40.22 -21.00
N ILE A 32 36.73 -39.50 -20.66
CA ILE A 32 36.79 -38.28 -19.85
C ILE A 32 36.92 -38.71 -18.38
N PRO A 33 37.77 -38.07 -17.56
CA PRO A 33 37.83 -38.37 -16.13
C PRO A 33 36.46 -38.18 -15.45
N ASP A 34 36.03 -39.14 -14.64
CA ASP A 34 34.71 -39.13 -13.98
C ASP A 34 34.46 -37.85 -13.16
N GLN A 35 35.50 -37.31 -12.52
CA GLN A 35 35.41 -36.07 -11.75
C GLN A 35 35.09 -34.86 -12.64
N LEU A 36 35.71 -34.78 -13.82
CA LEU A 36 35.47 -33.69 -14.76
C LEU A 36 34.07 -33.80 -15.37
N PHE A 37 33.65 -35.02 -15.71
CA PHE A 37 32.30 -35.28 -16.21
C PHE A 37 31.24 -34.90 -15.17
N GLY A 38 31.40 -35.32 -13.91
CA GLY A 38 30.49 -34.99 -12.82
C GLY A 38 30.36 -33.48 -12.58
N PHE A 39 31.48 -32.75 -12.61
CA PHE A 39 31.47 -31.29 -12.49
C PHE A 39 30.73 -30.61 -13.64
N LEU A 40 31.04 -30.98 -14.89
CA LEU A 40 30.39 -30.43 -16.08
C LEU A 40 28.88 -30.73 -16.09
N ALA A 41 28.48 -31.94 -15.71
CA ALA A 41 27.08 -32.34 -15.60
C ALA A 41 26.34 -31.49 -14.56
N ALA A 42 26.93 -31.28 -13.37
CA ALA A 42 26.32 -30.48 -12.31
C ALA A 42 26.12 -29.00 -12.72
N VAL A 43 27.13 -28.39 -13.33
CA VAL A 43 27.06 -27.00 -13.79
C VAL A 43 26.01 -26.86 -14.91
N THR A 44 26.02 -27.78 -15.88
CA THR A 44 25.08 -27.77 -17.00
C THR A 44 23.65 -27.95 -16.51
N LEU A 45 23.41 -28.86 -15.56
CA LEU A 45 22.11 -29.06 -14.94
C LEU A 45 21.58 -27.78 -14.30
N ALA A 46 22.39 -27.09 -13.50
CA ALA A 46 22.00 -25.85 -12.84
C ALA A 46 21.64 -24.75 -13.85
N ILE A 47 22.43 -24.59 -14.92
CA ILE A 47 22.18 -23.59 -15.97
C ILE A 47 20.87 -23.90 -16.72
N ILE A 48 20.67 -25.14 -17.16
CA ILE A 48 19.48 -25.53 -17.93
C ILE A 48 18.22 -25.39 -17.06
N THR A 49 18.22 -25.96 -15.85
CA THR A 49 17.09 -25.91 -14.92
C THR A 49 16.73 -24.47 -14.54
N GLY A 50 17.73 -23.62 -14.26
CA GLY A 50 17.52 -22.21 -13.98
C GLY A 50 16.93 -21.45 -15.17
N THR A 51 17.48 -21.68 -16.37
CA THR A 51 17.02 -21.02 -17.61
C THR A 51 15.57 -21.39 -17.95
N VAL A 52 15.23 -22.69 -17.90
CA VAL A 52 13.87 -23.17 -18.17
C VAL A 52 12.88 -22.63 -17.13
N TYR A 53 13.25 -22.63 -15.85
CA TYR A 53 12.41 -22.07 -14.78
C TYR A 53 12.14 -20.58 -14.98
N CYS A 54 13.19 -19.80 -15.25
CA CYS A 54 13.05 -18.37 -15.54
C CYS A 54 12.15 -18.10 -16.75
N LEU A 55 12.30 -18.90 -17.81
CA LEU A 55 11.48 -18.80 -19.02
C LEU A 55 10.00 -19.09 -18.73
N LEU A 56 9.69 -20.17 -18.01
CA LEU A 56 8.33 -20.52 -17.61
C LEU A 56 7.68 -19.45 -16.73
N MET A 57 8.47 -18.85 -15.83
CA MET A 57 7.98 -17.81 -14.93
C MET A 57 8.02 -16.40 -15.55
N ARG A 58 8.50 -16.25 -16.80
CA ARG A 58 8.78 -14.96 -17.46
C ARG A 58 9.64 -14.02 -16.61
N ILE A 59 10.48 -14.59 -15.76
CA ILE A 59 11.47 -13.85 -14.98
C ILE A 59 12.65 -13.63 -15.92
N VAL A 60 13.01 -12.38 -16.17
CA VAL A 60 14.22 -12.05 -16.95
C VAL A 60 15.37 -11.98 -15.95
N PRO A 61 16.20 -13.03 -15.79
CA PRO A 61 17.25 -13.07 -14.75
C PRO A 61 18.27 -11.93 -14.93
N TRP A 62 18.41 -11.45 -16.17
CA TRP A 62 19.27 -10.33 -16.55
C TRP A 62 18.83 -8.96 -16.01
N ARG A 63 17.59 -8.82 -15.52
CA ARG A 63 17.14 -7.57 -14.87
C ARG A 63 17.75 -7.36 -13.48
N HIS A 64 18.22 -8.42 -12.84
CA HIS A 64 18.76 -8.38 -11.47
C HIS A 64 20.24 -8.73 -11.36
N LEU A 65 20.86 -9.21 -12.45
CA LEU A 65 22.31 -9.23 -12.54
C LEU A 65 22.83 -7.80 -12.34
N PRO A 66 23.87 -7.56 -11.53
CA PRO A 66 24.46 -6.23 -11.31
C PRO A 66 25.21 -5.73 -12.56
N GLY A 67 24.49 -5.59 -13.68
CA GLY A 67 24.95 -4.97 -14.92
C GLY A 67 25.18 -3.46 -14.80
N ARG A 68 25.14 -2.89 -13.59
CA ARG A 68 25.62 -1.52 -13.32
C ARG A 68 27.11 -1.38 -13.64
N ALA A 69 27.90 -2.45 -13.62
CA ALA A 69 29.32 -2.39 -13.94
C ALA A 69 29.64 -2.48 -15.44
N ALA A 70 28.80 -3.10 -16.26
CA ALA A 70 29.13 -3.39 -17.66
C ALA A 70 28.64 -2.32 -18.66
N PHE A 71 27.66 -1.49 -18.31
CA PHE A 71 27.16 -0.42 -19.18
C PHE A 71 26.93 0.91 -18.43
N PRO A 72 27.99 1.64 -18.04
CA PRO A 72 27.86 2.86 -17.25
C PRO A 72 27.26 4.07 -18.00
N ILE A 73 26.98 4.00 -19.31
CA ILE A 73 26.85 5.20 -20.16
C ILE A 73 25.39 5.62 -20.48
N LEU A 74 24.37 4.77 -20.29
CA LEU A 74 23.00 5.12 -20.71
C LEU A 74 22.02 5.52 -19.59
N TRP A 75 22.39 5.41 -18.31
CA TRP A 75 21.46 5.68 -17.19
C TRP A 75 21.69 7.00 -16.45
N THR A 76 22.80 7.70 -16.69
CA THR A 76 23.09 8.99 -16.04
C THR A 76 22.34 10.17 -16.64
N ARG A 77 21.77 10.04 -17.85
CA ARG A 77 21.06 11.16 -18.52
C ARG A 77 19.69 11.50 -17.95
N ASN A 78 19.13 10.67 -17.06
CA ASN A 78 17.83 10.94 -16.42
C ASN A 78 17.93 11.66 -15.07
N ARG A 79 19.12 12.09 -14.63
CA ARG A 79 19.30 12.81 -13.34
C ARG A 79 18.92 14.28 -13.37
N GLU A 80 18.68 14.87 -14.53
CA GLU A 80 18.33 16.30 -14.67
C GLU A 80 16.84 16.55 -14.94
N LEU A 81 15.98 15.52 -14.88
CA LEU A 81 14.56 15.77 -14.96
C LEU A 81 14.13 16.53 -13.69
N PRO A 82 13.45 17.68 -13.81
CA PRO A 82 12.87 18.33 -12.65
C PRO A 82 11.94 17.33 -11.95
N PRO A 83 11.82 17.40 -10.60
CA PRO A 83 10.89 16.55 -9.90
C PRO A 83 9.52 16.66 -10.58
N PRO A 84 8.83 15.54 -10.85
CA PRO A 84 7.52 15.59 -11.48
C PRO A 84 6.65 16.53 -10.66
N LYS A 85 6.02 17.50 -11.32
CA LYS A 85 5.07 18.38 -10.66
C LYS A 85 4.06 17.48 -9.93
N PRO A 86 3.74 17.76 -8.65
CA PRO A 86 2.77 16.96 -7.92
C PRO A 86 1.51 16.84 -8.76
N TYR A 87 1.11 15.62 -9.10
CA TYR A 87 -0.13 15.40 -9.82
C TYR A 87 -1.27 15.77 -8.87
N VAL A 88 -1.91 16.90 -9.11
CA VAL A 88 -3.12 17.30 -8.39
C VAL A 88 -4.29 16.71 -9.15
N ARG A 89 -4.92 15.68 -8.57
CA ARG A 89 -6.16 15.11 -9.13
C ARG A 89 -7.22 16.22 -9.15
N PRO A 90 -7.88 16.49 -10.29
CA PRO A 90 -9.02 17.42 -10.33
C PRO A 90 -10.12 16.97 -9.38
N LEU A 91 -10.74 17.91 -8.65
CA LEU A 91 -11.90 17.62 -7.82
C LEU A 91 -13.07 17.17 -8.70
N THR A 92 -13.80 16.16 -8.24
CA THR A 92 -15.07 15.79 -8.88
C THR A 92 -16.13 16.88 -8.64
N PRO A 93 -17.17 16.99 -9.48
CA PRO A 93 -18.24 17.97 -9.29
C PRO A 93 -18.88 17.91 -7.89
N ALA A 94 -19.07 16.71 -7.33
CA ALA A 94 -19.60 16.52 -5.98
C ALA A 94 -18.67 17.06 -4.90
N GLN A 95 -17.36 16.81 -5.02
CA GLN A 95 -16.36 17.36 -4.09
C GLN A 95 -16.27 18.88 -4.20
N SER A 96 -16.37 19.42 -5.42
CA SER A 96 -16.40 20.86 -5.64
C SER A 96 -17.65 21.50 -5.02
N ALA A 97 -18.82 20.89 -5.19
CA ALA A 97 -20.06 21.37 -4.58
C ALA A 97 -19.99 21.34 -3.04
N TYR A 98 -19.52 20.22 -2.48
CA TYR A 98 -19.33 20.06 -1.03
C TYR A 98 -18.35 21.10 -0.45
N LYS A 99 -17.26 21.39 -1.16
CA LYS A 99 -16.25 22.35 -0.73
C LYS A 99 -16.76 23.80 -0.77
N THR A 100 -17.58 24.14 -1.76
CA THR A 100 -18.08 25.52 -1.94
C THR A 100 -19.24 25.85 -1.01
N ASP A 101 -20.08 24.87 -0.67
CA ASP A 101 -21.22 25.08 0.21
C ASP A 101 -20.82 24.88 1.69
N PRO A 102 -20.85 25.93 2.55
CA PRO A 102 -20.53 25.81 3.97
C PRO A 102 -21.53 24.95 4.75
N PHE A 103 -22.75 24.78 4.24
CA PHE A 103 -23.83 24.00 4.86
C PHE A 103 -23.97 22.59 4.28
N ALA A 104 -23.17 22.22 3.27
CA ALA A 104 -23.17 20.87 2.74
C ALA A 104 -22.70 19.88 3.81
N LEU A 105 -23.48 18.80 3.96
CA LEU A 105 -23.22 17.72 4.89
C LEU A 105 -23.18 16.40 4.13
N ALA A 106 -22.13 15.61 4.37
CA ALA A 106 -21.92 14.34 3.68
C ALA A 106 -21.95 13.13 4.61
N THR A 107 -21.91 13.30 5.92
CA THR A 107 -22.03 12.21 6.89
C THR A 107 -23.48 11.77 7.13
N CYS A 108 -23.65 10.64 7.81
CA CYS A 108 -24.96 10.15 8.28
C CYS A 108 -25.60 11.12 9.28
N LEU A 109 -26.93 11.06 9.44
CA LEU A 109 -27.71 11.97 10.30
C LEU A 109 -27.14 12.08 11.73
N HIS A 110 -26.56 11.00 12.25
CA HIS A 110 -25.96 10.95 13.59
C HIS A 110 -24.63 11.71 13.71
N LEU A 111 -23.84 11.78 12.63
CA LEU A 111 -22.54 12.47 12.61
C LEU A 111 -22.65 13.91 12.07
N GLN A 112 -23.77 14.27 11.44
CA GLN A 112 -24.02 15.63 10.93
C GLN A 112 -23.84 16.75 11.98
N PRO A 113 -24.24 16.59 13.26
CA PRO A 113 -23.97 17.61 14.28
C PRO A 113 -22.47 17.87 14.48
N ILE A 114 -21.66 16.81 14.45
CA ILE A 114 -20.20 16.88 14.61
C ILE A 114 -19.57 17.53 13.38
N GLU A 115 -19.94 17.08 12.18
CA GLU A 115 -19.46 17.66 10.92
C GLU A 115 -19.78 19.15 10.81
N ARG A 116 -21.02 19.55 11.17
CA ARG A 116 -21.44 20.95 11.18
C ARG A 116 -20.60 21.77 12.17
N ALA A 117 -20.38 21.25 13.38
CA ALA A 117 -19.56 21.93 14.38
C ALA A 117 -18.10 22.08 13.93
N MET A 118 -17.52 21.07 13.27
CA MET A 118 -16.18 21.17 12.67
C MET A 118 -16.12 22.27 11.62
N ARG A 119 -17.11 22.34 10.72
CA ARG A 119 -17.22 23.41 9.70
C ARG A 119 -17.39 24.79 10.34
N THR A 120 -18.26 24.93 11.34
CA THR A 120 -18.46 26.18 12.09
C THR A 120 -17.20 26.62 12.84
N ALA A 121 -16.38 25.68 13.33
CA ALA A 121 -15.08 25.96 13.92
C ALA A 121 -14.01 26.38 12.90
N GLY A 122 -14.35 26.46 11.61
CA GLY A 122 -13.42 26.83 10.55
C GLY A 122 -12.40 25.74 10.21
N LEU A 123 -12.65 24.49 10.61
CA LEU A 123 -11.77 23.37 10.25
C LEU A 123 -11.86 23.10 8.75
N ALA A 124 -10.74 22.70 8.16
CA ALA A 124 -10.66 22.30 6.76
C ALA A 124 -11.29 20.91 6.56
N VAL A 125 -12.63 20.87 6.52
CA VAL A 125 -13.42 19.66 6.25
C VAL A 125 -13.52 19.42 4.75
N GLN A 126 -13.22 18.21 4.30
CA GLN A 126 -13.16 17.84 2.88
C GLN A 126 -13.92 16.54 2.61
N LEU A 127 -14.39 16.38 1.38
CA LEU A 127 -14.98 15.12 0.92
C LEU A 127 -13.92 14.35 0.13
N GLU A 128 -13.44 13.25 0.68
CA GLU A 128 -12.48 12.36 0.05
C GLU A 128 -13.18 11.24 -0.72
N GLN A 129 -12.58 10.82 -1.83
CA GLN A 129 -13.12 9.76 -2.69
C GLN A 129 -12.55 8.37 -2.32
N LEU A 130 -11.83 8.26 -1.21
CA LEU A 130 -10.81 7.23 -1.01
C LEU A 130 -11.30 5.89 -0.43
N SER A 131 -12.59 5.69 -0.16
CA SER A 131 -13.07 4.40 0.34
C SER A 131 -13.78 3.57 -0.73
N VAL A 132 -13.64 2.24 -0.62
CA VAL A 132 -14.41 1.26 -1.40
C VAL A 132 -15.93 1.38 -1.14
N HIS A 133 -16.30 1.97 -0.01
CA HIS A 133 -17.68 2.05 0.48
C HIS A 133 -18.38 3.36 0.14
N GLY A 134 -17.66 4.33 -0.42
CA GLY A 134 -18.22 5.64 -0.79
C GLY A 134 -17.31 6.81 -0.41
N PRO A 135 -17.79 8.04 -0.60
CA PRO A 135 -17.03 9.23 -0.27
C PRO A 135 -16.99 9.43 1.25
N THR A 136 -15.79 9.57 1.81
CA THR A 136 -15.58 9.75 3.25
C THR A 136 -15.28 11.21 3.55
N VAL A 137 -15.80 11.74 4.65
CA VAL A 137 -15.47 13.11 5.10
C VAL A 137 -14.17 13.07 5.88
N SER A 138 -13.25 14.00 5.62
CA SER A 138 -12.02 14.17 6.39
C SER A 138 -11.89 15.57 6.97
N ALA A 139 -11.25 15.69 8.14
CA ALA A 139 -10.98 16.96 8.81
C ALA A 139 -9.57 16.96 9.41
N ARG A 140 -8.78 18.00 9.11
CA ARG A 140 -7.39 18.12 9.61
C ARG A 140 -7.35 18.69 11.02
N CYS A 141 -7.70 17.89 12.01
CA CYS A 141 -7.72 18.29 13.43
C CYS A 141 -7.29 17.16 14.38
N ARG A 142 -6.86 17.54 15.58
CA ARG A 142 -6.64 16.66 16.74
C ARG A 142 -7.96 16.47 17.48
N ILE A 143 -8.25 15.26 17.92
CA ILE A 143 -9.46 14.97 18.70
C ILE A 143 -9.16 14.93 20.19
N ASN A 144 -9.87 15.76 20.94
CA ASN A 144 -9.98 15.62 22.38
C ASN A 144 -11.21 14.76 22.69
N GLN A 145 -11.00 13.45 22.86
CA GLN A 145 -12.09 12.47 22.97
C GLN A 145 -13.02 12.75 24.17
N ALA A 146 -12.47 13.12 25.33
CA ALA A 146 -13.27 13.40 26.51
C ALA A 146 -14.21 14.59 26.30
N GLU A 147 -13.69 15.65 25.69
CA GLU A 147 -14.49 16.83 25.34
C GLU A 147 -15.47 16.55 24.21
N LEU A 148 -15.11 15.71 23.24
CA LEU A 148 -16.02 15.27 22.17
C LEU A 148 -17.25 14.56 22.75
N ILE A 149 -17.04 13.60 23.65
CA ILE A 149 -18.11 12.87 24.34
C ILE A 149 -19.00 13.84 25.12
N ARG A 150 -18.39 14.74 25.91
CA ARG A 150 -19.11 15.70 26.73
C ARG A 150 -19.92 16.71 25.92
N TYR A 151 -19.30 17.30 24.89
CA TYR A 151 -19.89 18.38 24.11
C TYR A 151 -21.09 17.93 23.28
N PHE A 152 -21.00 16.73 22.68
CA PHE A 152 -22.06 16.19 21.84
C PHE A 152 -22.99 15.21 22.56
N ASN A 153 -22.73 14.91 23.84
CA ASN A 153 -23.42 13.86 24.61
C ASN A 153 -23.48 12.55 23.81
N LEU A 154 -22.30 12.08 23.36
CA LEU A 154 -22.21 10.98 22.40
C LEU A 154 -22.80 9.69 22.99
N PRO A 155 -23.70 9.00 22.27
CA PRO A 155 -24.13 7.67 22.64
C PRO A 155 -23.01 6.66 22.38
N ASP A 156 -23.04 5.50 23.05
CA ASP A 156 -21.98 4.47 22.99
C ASP A 156 -21.70 3.92 21.57
N TRP A 157 -22.63 4.10 20.64
CA TRP A 157 -22.48 3.68 19.25
C TRP A 157 -21.84 4.75 18.35
N ILE A 158 -21.57 5.96 18.86
CA ILE A 158 -20.67 6.94 18.24
C ILE A 158 -19.40 7.03 19.08
N TYR A 159 -18.25 6.72 18.49
CA TYR A 159 -17.00 6.76 19.23
C TYR A 159 -15.83 7.18 18.35
N TYR A 160 -14.84 7.78 18.98
CA TYR A 160 -13.52 8.01 18.40
C TYR A 160 -12.71 6.72 18.48
N ARG A 161 -12.00 6.38 17.41
CA ARG A 161 -11.05 5.26 17.39
C ARG A 161 -9.77 5.65 16.67
N GLU A 162 -8.70 5.02 17.11
CA GLU A 162 -7.37 5.10 16.53
C GLU A 162 -6.98 3.70 16.03
N GLY A 163 -6.17 3.64 14.98
CA GLY A 163 -5.67 2.39 14.44
C GLY A 163 -4.59 2.58 13.39
N TYR A 164 -4.11 1.47 12.85
CA TYR A 164 -3.16 1.45 11.75
C TYR A 164 -3.68 0.54 10.66
N GLU A 165 -3.71 1.00 9.41
CA GLU A 165 -4.13 0.17 8.28
C GLU A 165 -3.01 -0.81 7.88
N PRO A 166 -3.23 -2.14 7.98
CA PRO A 166 -2.15 -3.12 7.91
C PRO A 166 -1.68 -3.46 6.49
N GLU A 167 -2.15 -2.76 5.45
CA GLU A 167 -1.94 -3.18 4.05
C GLU A 167 -0.46 -3.24 3.61
N ARG A 168 0.47 -2.68 4.41
CA ARG A 168 1.92 -2.83 4.20
C ARG A 168 2.72 -3.10 5.48
N SER A 169 2.37 -2.46 6.59
CA SER A 169 2.88 -2.78 7.92
C SER A 169 1.93 -2.26 9.00
N GLN A 170 1.99 -2.81 10.22
CA GLN A 170 1.22 -2.32 11.36
C GLN A 170 1.58 -0.89 11.82
N TRP A 171 2.57 -0.26 11.18
CA TRP A 171 3.06 1.09 11.50
C TRP A 171 2.96 2.06 10.31
N ASP A 172 2.52 1.60 9.13
CA ASP A 172 2.75 2.35 7.88
C ASP A 172 1.70 3.44 7.61
N ASN A 173 0.47 3.26 8.13
CA ASN A 173 -0.65 4.15 7.85
C ASN A 173 -1.46 4.41 9.14
N PRO A 174 -1.00 5.32 10.02
CA PRO A 174 -1.78 5.75 11.17
C PRO A 174 -3.13 6.34 10.70
N ARG A 175 -4.22 5.95 11.36
CA ARG A 175 -5.58 6.35 11.02
C ARG A 175 -6.37 6.64 12.28
N ALA A 176 -7.13 7.73 12.27
CA ALA A 176 -8.11 8.01 13.31
C ALA A 176 -9.44 8.46 12.70
N ASP A 177 -10.55 8.07 13.32
CA ASP A 177 -11.88 8.42 12.85
C ASP A 177 -12.92 8.55 13.97
N ILE A 178 -13.90 9.42 13.74
CA ILE A 178 -15.14 9.47 14.52
C ILE A 178 -16.15 8.60 13.79
N PHE A 179 -16.58 7.52 14.45
CA PHE A 179 -17.26 6.41 13.81
C PHE A 179 -18.69 6.21 14.37
N CYS A 180 -19.65 5.98 13.48
CA CYS A 180 -21.04 5.66 13.81
C CYS A 180 -21.36 4.18 13.53
N ARG A 181 -21.47 3.38 14.59
CA ARG A 181 -21.69 1.93 14.51
C ARG A 181 -23.09 1.56 14.04
N GLU A 182 -24.10 2.38 14.28
CA GLU A 182 -25.46 2.08 13.82
C GLU A 182 -25.59 2.17 12.29
N CYS A 183 -24.95 3.17 11.68
CA CYS A 183 -25.10 3.43 10.24
C CYS A 183 -24.22 2.57 9.34
N ILE A 184 -23.18 1.92 9.87
CA ILE A 184 -22.24 1.11 9.07
C ILE A 184 -22.96 0.03 8.24
N LYS A 185 -24.06 -0.54 8.75
CA LYS A 185 -24.80 -1.61 8.06
C LYS A 185 -25.64 -1.11 6.89
N GLY A 186 -26.08 0.15 6.93
CA GLY A 186 -26.98 0.73 5.93
C GLY A 186 -26.25 1.60 4.90
N ASP A 187 -25.30 2.42 5.36
CA ASP A 187 -24.54 3.36 4.52
C ASP A 187 -23.09 3.48 5.02
N PRO A 188 -22.25 2.48 4.69
CA PRO A 188 -20.87 2.41 5.20
C PRO A 188 -20.00 3.57 4.72
N GLY A 189 -20.33 4.22 3.60
CA GLY A 189 -19.56 5.35 3.08
C GLY A 189 -19.73 6.65 3.88
N ARG A 190 -20.79 6.77 4.70
CA ARG A 190 -21.12 8.01 5.43
C ARG A 190 -21.04 7.85 6.95
N CYS A 191 -20.51 6.73 7.42
CA CYS A 191 -20.49 6.37 8.83
C CYS A 191 -19.21 6.77 9.58
N ASP A 192 -18.26 7.40 8.90
CA ASP A 192 -17.01 7.88 9.48
C ASP A 192 -16.66 9.32 9.08
N ILE A 193 -15.98 10.01 10.00
CA ILE A 193 -15.23 11.24 9.73
C ILE A 193 -13.77 10.94 10.02
N LEU A 194 -12.94 10.94 8.98
CA LEU A 194 -11.48 10.78 9.10
C LEU A 194 -10.89 12.04 9.75
N VAL A 195 -10.02 11.83 10.73
CA VAL A 195 -9.29 12.89 11.44
C VAL A 195 -7.83 12.52 11.51
N LEU A 196 -6.97 13.46 11.92
CA LEU A 196 -5.54 13.16 12.01
C LEU A 196 -5.29 12.22 13.18
N HIS A 197 -4.51 11.17 12.92
CA HIS A 197 -3.99 10.34 14.00
C HIS A 197 -3.02 11.15 14.87
N PRO A 198 -2.90 10.88 16.19
CA PRO A 198 -1.96 11.59 17.06
C PRO A 198 -0.53 11.68 16.51
N ASP A 199 -0.04 10.60 15.89
CA ASP A 199 1.30 10.55 15.26
C ASP A 199 1.48 11.50 14.07
N GLU A 200 0.39 11.87 13.39
CA GLU A 200 0.42 12.79 12.23
C GLU A 200 0.25 14.26 12.65
N CYS A 201 -0.11 14.49 13.90
CA CYS A 201 -0.51 15.78 14.40
C CYS A 201 0.70 16.68 14.72
N ARG A 202 0.75 17.86 14.10
CA ARG A 202 1.77 18.88 14.38
C ARG A 202 1.37 19.82 15.52
N PRO A 203 2.30 20.53 16.18
CA PRO A 203 1.96 21.46 17.27
C PRO A 203 0.93 22.53 16.90
N ASP A 204 0.86 22.93 15.63
CA ASP A 204 -0.09 23.88 15.06
C ASP A 204 -1.42 23.25 14.61
N THR A 205 -1.57 21.94 14.74
CA THR A 205 -2.82 21.26 14.37
C THR A 205 -3.92 21.63 15.37
N PRO A 206 -5.07 22.17 14.90
CA PRO A 206 -6.14 22.62 15.79
C PRO A 206 -6.76 21.44 16.53
N TRP A 207 -7.15 21.70 17.78
CA TRP A 207 -7.93 20.76 18.59
C TRP A 207 -9.42 20.89 18.29
N PHE A 208 -10.13 19.77 18.38
CA PHE A 208 -11.57 19.69 18.30
C PHE A 208 -12.15 18.76 19.38
N PRO A 209 -13.28 19.12 20.03
CA PRO A 209 -13.97 20.42 19.95
C PRO A 209 -13.20 21.54 20.67
N SER A 210 -12.31 21.20 21.60
CA SER A 210 -11.50 22.13 22.38
C SER A 210 -10.17 21.47 22.79
N ALA A 211 -9.15 22.28 23.05
CA ALA A 211 -7.86 21.79 23.53
C ALA A 211 -7.99 21.15 24.93
N PRO A 212 -7.15 20.14 25.26
CA PRO A 212 -7.11 19.61 26.62
C PRO A 212 -6.69 20.69 27.61
N ALA A 213 -7.17 20.57 28.85
CA ALA A 213 -6.76 21.47 29.93
C ALA A 213 -5.23 21.42 30.10
N PRO A 214 -4.56 22.55 30.42
CA PRO A 214 -3.12 22.56 30.64
C PRO A 214 -2.77 21.61 31.80
N GLY A 215 -2.09 20.51 31.48
CA GLY A 215 -1.69 19.46 32.42
C GLY A 215 -2.40 18.11 32.28
N GLY A 216 -3.31 17.94 31.31
CA GLY A 216 -4.07 16.69 31.08
C GLY A 216 -3.62 15.85 29.89
N ALA A 217 -2.35 15.95 29.46
CA ALA A 217 -1.80 15.16 28.35
C ALA A 217 -1.02 13.94 28.87
#